data_AF-A0A810QA26-F1
#
_entry.id   AF-A0A810QA26-F1
#
_cell.length_a   1.000
_cell.length_b   1.000
_cell.length_c   1.000
_cell.angle_alpha   90.00
_cell.angle_beta   90.00
_cell.angle_gamma   90.00
#
_symmetry.space_group_name_H-M   'P 1'
#
loop_
_entity.id
_entity.type
_entity.pdbx_description
1 polymer ?
#
loop_
_entity_poly.entity_id
_entity_poly.type
_entity_poly.pdbx_seq_one_letter_code
_entity_poly.pdbx_strand_id
1 'polypeptide(L)'
;MALNGNSFAAKLHELEDEYRLLRLRIQQAQRLDSAQLRQALTSVLADCRKTSQSLARSVKEGRSPAVAALSGVQLDYMKRMEELLQKELPEDLHGKNHTEAIDHAEAAALYAEYAMDFATLSMRQALAAALAALLQAAENQETNEKGATQYE
;
A
#
# COMPACT_ATOMS: atom_id res chain seq x y z
N MET A 1 22.80 -10.97 -8.12
CA MET A 1 22.82 -9.49 -7.96
C MET A 1 23.03 -9.25 -6.47
N ALA A 2 24.20 -8.75 -6.06
CA ALA A 2 24.43 -8.48 -4.63
C ALA A 2 23.48 -7.37 -4.17
N LEU A 3 22.67 -7.65 -3.16
CA LEU A 3 21.82 -6.65 -2.50
C LEU A 3 22.74 -5.71 -1.72
N ASN A 4 23.36 -4.75 -2.40
CA ASN A 4 24.10 -3.70 -1.71
C ASN A 4 23.10 -2.79 -0.97
N GLY A 5 23.52 -2.17 0.14
CA GLY A 5 22.68 -1.34 1.03
C GLY A 5 21.91 -0.18 0.38
N ASN A 6 22.09 0.05 -0.92
CA ASN A 6 21.34 1.02 -1.73
C ASN A 6 20.09 0.40 -2.43
N SER A 7 19.83 -0.89 -2.27
CA SER A 7 18.76 -1.60 -3.00
C SER A 7 17.33 -1.20 -2.61
N PHE A 8 17.14 -0.69 -1.38
CA PHE A 8 15.83 -0.24 -0.88
C PHE A 8 15.69 1.28 -0.77
N ALA A 9 16.75 2.05 -1.01
CA ALA A 9 16.76 3.50 -0.80
C ALA A 9 15.65 4.24 -1.57
N ALA A 10 15.45 3.89 -2.84
CA ALA A 10 14.38 4.46 -3.65
C ALA A 10 12.98 4.16 -3.08
N LYS A 11 12.77 2.93 -2.57
CA LYS A 11 11.48 2.53 -1.97
C LYS A 11 11.22 3.17 -0.62
N LEU A 12 12.26 3.37 0.19
CA LEU A 12 12.15 4.13 1.43
C LEU A 12 11.80 5.61 1.15
N HIS A 13 12.43 6.21 0.13
CA HIS A 13 12.10 7.58 -0.27
C HIS A 13 10.65 7.71 -0.78
N GLU A 14 10.18 6.76 -1.59
CA GLU A 14 8.77 6.70 -2.02
C GLU A 14 7.82 6.65 -0.80
N LEU A 15 8.12 5.83 0.22
CA LEU A 15 7.29 5.75 1.43
C LEU A 15 7.29 7.05 2.25
N GLU A 16 8.44 7.71 2.37
CA GLU A 16 8.56 9.00 3.06
C GLU A 16 7.75 10.10 2.34
N ASP A 17 7.80 10.10 1.02
CA ASP A 17 7.06 11.04 0.18
C ASP A 17 5.55 10.83 0.29
N GLU A 18 5.09 9.58 0.24
CA GLU A 18 3.67 9.24 0.41
C GLU A 18 3.16 9.61 1.81
N TYR A 19 3.92 9.33 2.87
CA TYR A 19 3.53 9.75 4.22
C TYR A 19 3.46 11.28 4.35
N ARG A 20 4.43 11.99 3.77
CA ARG A 20 4.43 13.47 3.76
C ARG A 20 3.22 14.02 3.02
N LEU A 21 2.90 13.44 1.86
CA LEU A 21 1.75 13.82 1.04
C LEU A 21 0.43 13.56 1.79
N LEU A 22 0.26 12.38 2.38
CA LEU A 22 -0.92 12.02 3.19
C LEU A 22 -1.16 13.05 4.29
N ARG A 23 -0.13 13.32 5.09
CA ARG A 23 -0.22 14.29 6.20
C ARG A 23 -0.61 15.68 5.71
N LEU A 24 0.04 16.17 4.65
CA LEU A 24 -0.24 17.49 4.08
C LEU A 24 -1.68 17.58 3.55
N ARG A 25 -2.15 16.57 2.83
CA ARG A 25 -3.49 16.54 2.23
C ARG A 25 -4.59 16.50 3.29
N ILE A 26 -4.42 15.73 4.37
CA ILE A 26 -5.39 15.70 5.48
C ILE A 26 -5.47 17.07 6.17
N GLN A 27 -4.32 17.70 6.47
CA GLN A 27 -4.28 19.03 7.10
C GLN A 27 -4.94 20.11 6.22
N GLN A 28 -4.75 20.03 4.90
CA GLN A 28 -5.41 20.94 3.96
C GLN A 28 -6.92 20.67 3.88
N ALA A 29 -7.33 19.40 3.80
CA ALA A 29 -8.73 18.99 3.67
C ALA A 29 -9.63 19.54 4.79
N GLN A 30 -9.10 19.68 6.00
CA GLN A 30 -9.84 20.26 7.14
C GLN A 30 -10.30 21.71 6.93
N ARG A 31 -9.74 22.42 5.94
CA ARG A 31 -10.04 23.82 5.63
C ARG A 31 -10.84 24.00 4.35
N LEU A 32 -11.16 22.92 3.65
CA LEU A 32 -11.82 22.94 2.35
C LEU A 32 -13.33 22.89 2.51
N ASP A 33 -14.04 23.54 1.59
CA ASP A 33 -15.49 23.35 1.44
C ASP A 33 -15.82 22.00 0.78
N SER A 34 -17.11 21.66 0.73
CA SER A 34 -17.56 20.38 0.17
C SER A 34 -17.24 20.21 -1.32
N ALA A 35 -17.23 21.28 -2.12
CA ALA A 35 -16.91 21.19 -3.55
C ALA A 35 -15.41 20.93 -3.76
N GLN A 36 -14.58 21.64 -3.00
CA GLN A 36 -13.13 21.46 -2.98
C GLN A 36 -12.74 20.06 -2.47
N LEU A 37 -13.41 19.55 -1.43
CA LEU A 37 -13.21 18.18 -0.93
C LEU A 37 -13.54 17.13 -1.98
N ARG A 38 -14.66 17.28 -2.71
CA ARG A 38 -15.02 16.38 -3.82
C ARG A 38 -13.95 16.37 -4.91
N GLN A 39 -13.41 17.53 -5.27
CA GLN A 39 -12.33 17.63 -6.25
C GLN A 39 -11.05 16.95 -5.75
N ALA A 40 -10.66 17.20 -4.50
CA ALA A 40 -9.49 16.59 -3.88
C ALA A 40 -9.62 15.06 -3.84
N LEU A 41 -10.77 14.53 -3.42
CA LEU A 41 -11.07 13.11 -3.41
C LEU A 41 -11.00 12.50 -4.82
N THR A 42 -11.61 13.18 -5.80
CA THR A 42 -11.58 12.72 -7.21
C THR A 42 -10.16 12.61 -7.74
N SER A 43 -9.28 13.56 -7.40
CA SER A 43 -7.87 13.54 -7.79
C SER A 43 -7.14 12.34 -7.20
N VAL A 44 -7.29 12.09 -5.89
CA VAL A 44 -6.62 10.96 -5.22
C VAL A 44 -7.13 9.62 -5.77
N LEU A 45 -8.44 9.48 -5.96
CA LEU A 45 -9.02 8.27 -6.56
C LEU A 45 -8.54 8.03 -8.00
N ALA A 46 -8.26 9.09 -8.76
CA ALA A 46 -7.67 8.94 -10.09
C ALA A 46 -6.25 8.36 -10.01
N ASP A 47 -5.46 8.75 -9.02
CA ASP A 47 -4.12 8.20 -8.81
C ASP A 47 -4.17 6.75 -8.32
N CYS A 48 -5.10 6.41 -7.41
CA CYS A 48 -5.36 5.01 -7.02
C CYS A 48 -5.70 4.14 -8.24
N ARG A 49 -6.56 4.64 -9.14
CA ARG A 49 -6.91 3.92 -10.38
C ARG A 49 -5.71 3.69 -11.30
N LYS A 50 -4.80 4.67 -11.42
CA LYS A 50 -3.56 4.49 -12.20
C LYS A 50 -2.70 3.37 -11.60
N THR A 51 -2.59 3.31 -10.27
CA THR A 51 -1.88 2.24 -9.57
C THR A 51 -2.51 0.88 -9.87
N SER A 52 -3.84 0.73 -9.76
CA SER A 52 -4.54 -0.51 -10.10
C SER A 52 -4.33 -0.93 -11.56
N GLN A 53 -4.33 0.03 -12.49
CA GLN A 53 -4.06 -0.25 -13.92
C GLN A 53 -2.62 -0.73 -14.14
N SER A 54 -1.65 -0.14 -13.44
CA SER A 54 -0.25 -0.58 -13.48
C SER A 54 -0.09 -2.00 -12.96
N LEU A 55 -0.74 -2.34 -11.83
CA LEU A 55 -0.75 -3.69 -11.27
C LEU A 55 -1.40 -4.70 -12.23
N ALA A 56 -2.55 -4.36 -12.82
CA ALA A 56 -3.21 -5.20 -13.80
C ALA A 56 -2.34 -5.46 -15.03
N ARG A 57 -1.58 -4.44 -15.49
CA ARG A 57 -0.61 -4.61 -16.57
C ARG A 57 0.53 -5.54 -16.16
N SER A 58 1.08 -5.37 -14.95
CA SER A 58 2.14 -6.26 -14.43
C SER A 58 1.69 -7.72 -14.33
N VAL A 59 0.43 -7.98 -13.97
CA VAL A 59 -0.15 -9.32 -13.96
C VAL A 59 -0.25 -9.91 -15.38
N LYS A 60 -0.71 -9.11 -16.34
CA LYS A 60 -1.00 -9.58 -17.71
C LYS A 60 0.24 -9.69 -18.60
N GLU A 61 1.16 -8.74 -18.47
CA GLU A 61 2.27 -8.50 -19.41
C GLU A 61 3.64 -8.66 -18.75
N GLY A 62 3.69 -8.93 -17.44
CA GLY A 62 4.93 -9.06 -16.68
C GLY A 62 5.79 -10.24 -17.14
N ARG A 63 7.09 -9.99 -17.34
CA ARG A 63 8.06 -11.02 -17.73
C ARG A 63 8.46 -11.96 -16.58
N SER A 64 8.21 -11.56 -15.34
CA SER A 64 8.54 -12.34 -14.14
C SER A 64 7.27 -12.89 -13.49
N PRO A 65 7.12 -14.22 -13.40
CA PRO A 65 5.97 -14.83 -12.71
C PRO A 65 5.86 -14.39 -11.25
N ALA A 66 6.99 -14.15 -10.57
CA ALA A 66 6.99 -13.66 -9.19
C ALA A 66 6.43 -12.24 -9.08
N VAL A 67 6.79 -11.34 -10.01
CA VAL A 67 6.25 -9.97 -10.03
C VAL A 67 4.77 -9.97 -10.37
N ALA A 68 4.33 -10.84 -11.29
CA ALA A 68 2.92 -11.00 -11.63
C ALA A 68 2.12 -11.51 -10.42
N ALA A 69 2.62 -12.49 -9.69
CA ALA A 69 1.98 -13.01 -8.47
C ALA A 69 1.84 -11.92 -7.38
N LEU A 70 2.93 -11.20 -7.09
CA LEU A 70 2.91 -10.11 -6.11
C LEU A 70 1.96 -8.98 -6.52
N SER A 71 1.95 -8.61 -7.80
CA SER A 71 1.04 -7.60 -8.35
C SER A 71 -0.42 -8.06 -8.30
N GLY A 72 -0.68 -9.36 -8.49
CA GLY A 72 -1.99 -9.98 -8.38
C GLY A 72 -2.58 -9.84 -6.98
N VAL A 73 -1.80 -10.19 -5.95
CA VAL A 73 -2.22 -10.06 -4.54
C VAL A 73 -2.60 -8.61 -4.21
N GLN A 74 -1.79 -7.65 -4.64
CA GLN A 74 -2.09 -6.23 -4.40
C GLN A 74 -3.35 -5.77 -5.14
N LEU A 75 -3.54 -6.22 -6.39
CA LEU A 75 -4.73 -5.87 -7.18
C LEU A 75 -6.01 -6.47 -6.58
N ASP A 76 -5.96 -7.71 -6.10
CA ASP A 76 -7.08 -8.39 -5.48
C ASP A 76 -7.47 -7.72 -4.16
N TYR A 77 -6.47 -7.33 -3.34
CA TYR A 77 -6.70 -6.52 -2.15
C TYR A 77 -7.44 -5.21 -2.49
N MET A 78 -6.95 -4.45 -3.49
CA MET A 78 -7.58 -3.17 -3.85
C MET A 78 -9.04 -3.34 -4.29
N LYS A 79 -9.34 -4.37 -5.09
CA LYS A 79 -10.71 -4.65 -5.55
C LYS A 79 -11.61 -5.07 -4.39
N ARG A 80 -11.16 -5.98 -3.54
CA ARG A 80 -11.95 -6.46 -2.40
C ARG A 80 -12.25 -5.35 -1.42
N MET A 81 -11.29 -4.45 -1.17
CA MET A 81 -11.52 -3.27 -0.35
C MET A 81 -12.53 -2.33 -0.99
N GLU A 82 -12.44 -2.07 -2.30
CA GLU A 82 -13.43 -1.23 -2.99
C GLU A 82 -14.86 -1.78 -2.85
N GLU A 83 -15.04 -3.10 -3.01
CA GLU A 83 -16.33 -3.78 -2.83
C GLU A 83 -16.86 -3.68 -1.39
N LEU A 84 -16.00 -4.00 -0.41
CA LEU A 84 -16.34 -3.94 1.01
C LEU A 84 -16.83 -2.54 1.40
N LEU A 85 -16.19 -1.50 0.86
CA LEU A 85 -16.47 -0.10 1.21
C LEU A 85 -17.71 0.47 0.56
N GLN A 86 -17.93 0.15 -0.71
CA GLN A 86 -19.05 0.72 -1.46
C GLN A 86 -20.36 0.02 -1.15
N LYS A 87 -20.32 -1.22 -0.65
CA LYS A 87 -21.50 -2.09 -0.54
C LYS A 87 -21.71 -2.64 0.87
N GLU A 88 -20.73 -3.38 1.40
CA GLU A 88 -20.93 -4.20 2.60
C GLU A 88 -20.91 -3.37 3.89
N LEU A 89 -19.92 -2.47 4.06
CA LEU A 89 -19.75 -1.65 5.27
C LEU A 89 -20.94 -0.73 5.60
N PRO A 90 -21.53 0.01 4.65
CA PRO A 90 -22.70 0.84 4.93
C PRO A 90 -23.93 0.02 5.33
N GLU A 91 -24.11 -1.18 4.76
CA GLU A 91 -25.21 -2.08 5.11
C GLU A 91 -25.05 -2.63 6.54
N ASP A 92 -23.83 -2.99 6.93
CA ASP A 92 -23.52 -3.54 8.25
C ASP A 92 -23.61 -2.51 9.39
N LEU A 93 -23.37 -1.23 9.09
CA LEU A 93 -23.41 -0.13 10.06
C LEU A 93 -24.82 0.45 10.28
N HIS A 94 -25.83 -0.03 9.53
CA HIS A 94 -27.17 0.51 9.59
C HIS A 94 -27.82 0.37 10.98
N GLY A 95 -28.10 1.52 11.62
CA GLY A 95 -28.76 1.59 12.91
C GLY A 95 -30.26 1.92 12.82
N LYS A 96 -31.06 1.49 13.82
CA LYS A 96 -32.54 1.71 13.86
C LYS A 96 -32.99 3.19 13.74
N ASN A 97 -32.09 4.15 13.89
CA ASN A 97 -32.36 5.59 13.78
C ASN A 97 -31.36 6.31 12.85
N HIS A 98 -30.59 5.58 12.06
CA HIS A 98 -29.64 6.18 11.13
C HIS A 98 -30.32 6.53 9.81
N THR A 99 -29.89 7.64 9.22
CA THR A 99 -30.14 7.88 7.80
C THR A 99 -28.99 7.27 7.00
N GLU A 100 -29.23 6.95 5.73
CA GLU A 100 -28.17 6.46 4.83
C GLU A 100 -26.95 7.39 4.81
N ALA A 101 -27.16 8.70 4.95
CA ALA A 101 -26.08 9.68 5.02
C ALA A 101 -25.20 9.54 6.27
N ILE A 102 -25.79 9.16 7.42
CA ILE A 102 -25.05 8.89 8.66
C ILE A 102 -24.27 7.59 8.50
N ASP A 103 -24.90 6.53 8.00
CA ASP A 103 -24.25 5.23 7.77
C ASP A 103 -23.04 5.36 6.82
N HIS A 104 -23.19 6.10 5.72
CA HIS A 104 -22.10 6.36 4.79
C HIS A 104 -20.97 7.22 5.39
N ALA A 105 -21.30 8.20 6.23
CA ALA A 105 -20.29 9.02 6.89
C ALA A 105 -19.48 8.19 7.92
N GLU A 106 -20.16 7.34 8.68
CA GLU A 106 -19.54 6.43 9.64
C GLU A 106 -18.67 5.38 8.94
N ALA A 107 -19.18 4.75 7.88
CA ALA A 107 -18.41 3.81 7.05
C ALA A 107 -17.14 4.46 6.48
N ALA A 108 -17.25 5.70 5.97
CA ALA A 108 -16.10 6.43 5.44
C ALA A 108 -15.06 6.77 6.51
N ALA A 109 -15.50 7.16 7.71
CA ALA A 109 -14.61 7.45 8.83
C ALA A 109 -13.88 6.18 9.31
N LEU A 110 -14.62 5.09 9.52
CA LEU A 110 -14.07 3.80 9.93
C LEU A 110 -13.06 3.28 8.90
N TYR A 111 -13.36 3.43 7.61
CA TYR A 111 -12.41 3.06 6.58
C TYR A 111 -11.14 3.91 6.59
N ALA A 112 -11.27 5.22 6.77
CA ALA A 112 -10.11 6.09 6.84
C ALA A 112 -9.15 5.67 7.97
N GLU A 113 -9.69 5.32 9.14
CA GLU A 113 -8.93 4.77 10.26
C GLU A 113 -8.27 3.43 9.90
N TYR A 114 -9.06 2.47 9.40
CA TYR A 114 -8.56 1.17 8.96
C TYR A 114 -7.42 1.30 7.93
N ALA A 115 -7.56 2.19 6.94
CA ALA A 115 -6.56 2.39 5.89
C ALA A 115 -5.24 2.94 6.45
N MET A 116 -5.29 3.83 7.46
CA MET A 116 -4.10 4.33 8.14
C MET A 116 -3.42 3.25 9.00
N ASP A 117 -4.20 2.43 9.69
CA ASP A 117 -3.68 1.29 10.44
C ASP A 117 -3.06 0.24 9.51
N PHE A 118 -3.69 -0.02 8.37
CA PHE A 118 -3.17 -0.93 7.35
C PHE A 118 -1.88 -0.39 6.72
N ALA A 119 -1.78 0.92 6.46
CA ALA A 119 -0.53 1.52 6.00
C ALA A 119 0.60 1.34 7.04
N THR A 120 0.29 1.53 8.32
CA THR A 120 1.22 1.29 9.43
C THR A 120 1.66 -0.18 9.50
N LEU A 121 0.72 -1.12 9.35
CA LEU A 121 1.00 -2.55 9.27
C LEU A 121 1.89 -2.89 8.06
N SER A 122 1.58 -2.32 6.90
CA SER A 122 2.34 -2.53 5.66
C SER A 122 3.78 -2.07 5.78
N MET A 123 4.03 -0.94 6.47
CA MET A 123 5.40 -0.48 6.77
C MET A 123 6.16 -1.49 7.65
N ARG A 124 5.50 -2.10 8.65
CA ARG A 124 6.11 -3.14 9.49
C ARG A 124 6.42 -4.40 8.69
N GLN A 125 5.52 -4.81 7.80
CA GLN A 125 5.75 -5.95 6.90
C GLN A 125 6.90 -5.67 5.92
N ALA A 126 6.98 -4.46 5.37
CA ALA A 126 8.08 -4.04 4.51
C ALA A 126 9.43 -4.09 5.25
N LEU A 127 9.48 -3.64 6.51
CA LEU A 127 10.68 -3.75 7.35
C LEU A 127 11.08 -5.21 7.56
N ALA A 128 10.14 -6.09 7.92
CA ALA A 128 10.40 -7.50 8.11
C ALA A 128 10.95 -8.16 6.82
N ALA A 129 10.35 -7.85 5.67
CA ALA A 129 10.81 -8.36 4.38
C ALA A 129 12.20 -7.82 4.00
N ALA A 130 12.49 -6.55 4.24
CA ALA A 130 13.79 -5.95 3.98
C ALA A 130 14.88 -6.59 4.87
N LEU A 131 14.61 -6.78 6.17
CA LEU A 131 15.54 -7.46 7.07
C LEU A 131 15.79 -8.91 6.66
N ALA A 132 14.75 -9.65 6.27
CA ALA A 132 14.90 -11.02 5.76
C ALA A 132 15.77 -11.06 4.50
N ALA A 133 15.58 -10.12 3.57
CA ALA A 133 16.38 -10.03 2.35
C ALA A 133 17.86 -9.69 2.66
N LEU A 134 18.11 -8.77 3.59
CA LEU A 134 19.47 -8.41 4.03
C LEU A 134 20.17 -9.57 4.74
N LEU A 135 19.46 -10.29 5.60
CA LEU A 135 19.97 -11.49 6.27
C LEU A 135 20.40 -12.54 5.24
N GLN A 136 19.53 -12.86 4.27
CA GLN A 136 19.86 -13.80 3.20
C GLN A 136 21.07 -13.34 2.37
N ALA A 137 21.20 -12.03 2.10
CA ALA A 137 22.36 -11.51 1.39
C ALA A 137 23.67 -11.69 2.19
N ALA A 138 23.64 -11.42 3.49
CA ALA A 138 24.79 -11.58 4.39
C ALA A 138 25.21 -13.06 4.52
N GLU A 139 24.25 -13.95 4.76
CA GLU A 139 24.51 -15.40 4.86
C GLU A 139 25.16 -15.97 3.59
N ASN A 140 24.68 -15.53 2.41
CA ASN A 140 25.24 -15.95 1.12
C ASN A 140 26.67 -15.43 0.88
N GLN A 141 26.99 -14.23 1.39
CA GLN A 141 28.35 -13.68 1.32
C GLN A 141 29.32 -14.50 2.18
N GLU A 142 28.93 -14.80 3.43
CA GLU A 142 29.74 -15.63 4.33
C GLU A 142 30.01 -17.04 3.77
N THR A 143 29.03 -17.67 3.12
CA THR A 143 29.23 -18.98 2.50
C THR A 143 30.19 -18.93 1.31
N ASN A 144 30.16 -17.86 0.52
CA ASN A 144 31.07 -17.70 -0.61
C ASN A 144 32.52 -17.45 -0.15
N GLU A 145 32.71 -16.68 0.92
CA GLU A 145 34.04 -16.42 1.50
C GLU A 145 34.66 -17.67 2.15
N LYS A 146 33.85 -18.47 2.85
CA LYS A 146 34.27 -19.77 3.42
C LYS A 146 34.57 -20.81 2.33
N GLY A 147 33.83 -20.79 1.23
CA GLY A 147 34.09 -21.64 0.07
C GLY A 147 35.39 -21.27 -0.65
N ALA A 148 35.68 -19.98 -0.82
CA ALA A 148 36.91 -19.52 -1.48
C ALA A 148 38.19 -19.86 -0.69
N THR A 149 38.14 -19.77 0.63
CA THR A 149 39.27 -20.08 1.53
C THR A 149 39.54 -21.58 1.71
N GLN A 150 38.65 -22.47 1.26
CA GLN A 150 38.87 -23.93 1.28
C GLN A 150 39.58 -24.47 0.03
N TYR A 151 39.77 -23.64 -1.00
CA TYR A 151 40.47 -24.01 -2.24
C TYR A 151 41.80 -23.25 -2.45
N GLU A 152 42.26 -22.49 -1.45
CA GLU A 152 43.61 -21.89 -1.35
C GLU A 152 44.48 -22.68 -0.37
#